data_AF-A0AAC8PV84-F1
#
_entry.id   AF-A0AAC8PV84-F1
#
_cell.length_a   1.000
_cell.length_b   1.000
_cell.length_c   1.000
_cell.angle_alpha   90.00
_cell.angle_beta   90.00
_cell.angle_gamma   90.00
#
_symmetry.space_group_name_H-M   'P 1'
#
loop_
_entity.id
_entity.type
_entity.pdbx_description
1 polymer ?
#
loop_
_entity_poly.entity_id
_entity_poly.type
_entity_poly.pdbx_seq_one_letter_code
_entity_poly.pdbx_strand_id
1 'polypeptide(L)'
;MARNPAVKATRKQPNEQHLQLIEEYASKGHSIPSICKACKISKDLFYAWREKFPEVEEAYKLGLEKERYALHNALFEQATLKGNTTAAIFLLKARHGYKEYDQTEQQNKVAITFNIPAPAEDLGQFMKVVNPKELE
;
A
#
# COMPACT_ATOMS: atom_id res chain seq x y z
N MET A 1 -1.30 -19.65 4.26
CA MET A 1 -0.17 -19.44 5.19
C MET A 1 -0.71 -18.87 6.50
N ALA A 2 -1.04 -19.73 7.45
CA ALA A 2 -1.52 -19.31 8.77
C ALA A 2 -0.35 -18.72 9.58
N ARG A 3 -0.53 -17.53 10.13
CA ARG A 3 0.44 -16.91 11.06
C ARG A 3 0.43 -17.74 12.35
N ASN A 4 1.55 -18.36 12.66
CA ASN A 4 1.72 -19.19 13.86
C ASN A 4 1.42 -18.37 15.12
N PRO A 5 0.38 -18.70 15.89
CA PRO A 5 0.08 -17.99 17.13
C PRO A 5 1.07 -18.50 18.20
N ALA A 6 1.66 -17.58 18.96
CA ALA A 6 2.66 -17.82 20.00
C ALA A 6 4.11 -18.07 19.51
N VAL A 7 4.70 -17.08 18.85
CA VAL A 7 6.12 -16.82 19.09
C VAL A 7 6.23 -16.43 20.56
N LYS A 8 6.76 -17.34 21.41
CA LYS A 8 7.12 -17.05 22.80
C LYS A 8 7.77 -15.67 22.80
N ALA A 9 7.12 -14.67 23.41
CA ALA A 9 7.66 -13.33 23.51
C ALA A 9 9.05 -13.47 24.11
N THR A 10 10.08 -13.32 23.27
CA THR A 10 11.45 -13.28 23.71
C THR A 10 11.49 -12.16 24.74
N ARG A 11 11.95 -12.43 25.96
CA ARG A 11 12.02 -11.47 27.08
C ARG A 11 12.82 -10.20 26.77
N LYS A 12 13.39 -10.11 25.57
CA LYS A 12 14.18 -8.99 25.07
C LYS A 12 13.24 -7.80 24.86
N GLN A 13 13.45 -6.76 25.67
CA GLN A 13 12.81 -5.47 25.51
C GLN A 13 13.66 -4.59 24.57
N PRO A 14 13.05 -3.63 23.85
CA PRO A 14 13.81 -2.63 23.13
C PRO A 14 14.69 -1.85 24.13
N ASN A 15 15.90 -1.51 23.69
CA ASN A 15 16.82 -0.67 24.44
C ASN A 15 17.11 0.56 23.58
N GLU A 16 17.75 1.58 24.13
CA GLU A 16 18.04 2.82 23.41
C GLU A 16 18.87 2.57 22.13
N GLN A 17 19.82 1.63 22.17
CA GLN A 17 20.62 1.25 21.01
C GLN A 17 19.76 0.65 19.88
N HIS A 18 18.75 -0.15 20.21
CA HIS A 18 17.82 -0.68 19.21
C HIS A 18 17.04 0.46 18.55
N LEU A 19 16.58 1.47 19.33
CA LEU A 19 15.86 2.62 18.78
C LEU A 19 16.74 3.41 17.81
N GLN A 20 17.97 3.72 18.21
CA GLN A 20 18.95 4.43 17.36
C GLN A 20 19.25 3.65 16.07
N LEU A 21 19.48 2.33 16.16
CA LEU A 21 19.72 1.49 14.99
C LEU A 21 18.50 1.42 14.06
N ILE A 22 17.29 1.34 14.60
CA ILE A 22 16.06 1.30 13.80
C ILE A 22 15.89 2.60 13.03
N GLU A 23 16.04 3.75 13.70
CA GLU A 23 15.94 5.07 13.07
C GLU A 23 17.01 5.27 12.00
N GLU A 24 18.27 4.98 12.32
CA GLU A 24 19.40 5.14 11.40
C GLU A 24 19.22 4.28 10.15
N TYR A 25 18.90 2.99 10.31
CA TYR A 25 18.76 2.09 9.17
C TYR A 25 17.51 2.42 8.34
N ALA A 26 16.41 2.82 8.98
CA ALA A 26 15.22 3.28 8.27
C ALA A 26 15.53 4.57 7.48
N SER A 27 16.30 5.52 8.03
CA SER A 27 16.68 6.75 7.31
C SER A 27 17.51 6.52 6.05
N LYS A 28 18.20 5.38 5.97
CA LYS A 28 19.03 4.96 4.82
C LYS A 28 18.24 4.13 3.80
N GLY A 29 16.94 3.91 4.02
CA GLY A 29 16.08 3.09 3.15
C GLY A 29 16.33 1.59 3.26
N HIS A 30 16.87 1.10 4.38
CA HIS A 30 17.08 -0.34 4.55
C HIS A 30 15.75 -1.09 4.77
N SER A 31 15.67 -2.29 4.19
CA SER A 31 14.53 -3.18 4.38
C SER A 31 14.36 -3.65 5.84
N ILE A 32 13.13 -3.96 6.25
CA ILE A 32 12.82 -4.49 7.59
C ILE A 32 13.71 -5.70 7.97
N PRO A 33 13.94 -6.71 7.10
CA PRO A 33 14.87 -7.80 7.39
C PRO A 33 16.29 -7.33 7.71
N SER A 34 16.78 -6.29 7.02
CA SER A 34 18.11 -5.72 7.28
C SER A 34 18.16 -5.00 8.63
N ILE A 35 17.11 -4.24 8.97
CA ILE A 35 16.97 -3.59 10.30
C ILE A 35 16.95 -4.64 11.41
N CYS A 36 16.20 -5.74 11.23
CA CYS A 36 16.14 -6.84 12.19
C CYS A 36 17.50 -7.52 12.38
N LYS A 37 18.27 -7.71 11.30
CA LYS A 37 19.64 -8.23 11.36
C LYS A 37 20.57 -7.30 12.15
N ALA A 38 20.49 -5.99 11.91
CA ALA A 38 21.28 -4.99 12.65
C ALA A 38 20.96 -5.01 14.15
N CYS A 39 19.68 -5.13 14.51
CA CYS A 39 19.23 -5.21 15.90
C CYS A 39 19.39 -6.61 16.52
N LYS A 40 19.82 -7.62 15.76
CA LYS A 40 19.91 -9.03 16.19
C LYS A 40 18.59 -9.54 16.79
N ILE A 41 17.49 -9.29 16.08
CA ILE A 41 16.14 -9.71 16.44
C ILE A 41 15.46 -10.44 15.28
N SER A 42 14.43 -11.24 15.59
CA SER A 42 13.56 -11.82 14.58
C SER A 42 12.55 -10.80 14.06
N LYS A 43 12.02 -11.06 12.86
CA LYS A 43 10.99 -10.22 12.24
C LYS A 43 9.71 -10.18 13.07
N ASP A 44 9.31 -11.32 13.65
CA ASP A 44 8.14 -11.40 14.51
C ASP A 44 8.30 -10.58 15.80
N LEU A 45 9.51 -10.57 16.38
CA LEU A 45 9.80 -9.74 17.55
C LEU A 45 9.75 -8.26 17.21
N PHE A 46 10.26 -7.86 16.05
CA PHE A 46 10.19 -6.47 15.61
C PHE A 46 8.74 -5.98 15.46
N TYR A 47 7.86 -6.78 14.86
CA TYR A 47 6.43 -6.41 14.78
C TYR A 47 5.76 -6.37 16.16
N ALA A 48 6.06 -7.34 17.03
CA ALA A 48 5.56 -7.31 18.40
C ALA A 48 6.07 -6.08 19.18
N TRP A 49 7.30 -5.64 18.92
CA TRP A 49 7.84 -4.42 19.51
C TRP A 49 7.13 -3.17 19.01
N ARG A 50 6.87 -3.06 17.71
CA ARG A 50 6.11 -1.94 17.13
C ARG A 50 4.68 -1.84 17.68
N GLU A 51 4.05 -2.97 17.98
CA GLU A 51 2.71 -2.99 18.58
C GLU A 51 2.72 -2.64 20.07
N LYS A 52 3.73 -3.10 20.82
CA LYS A 52 3.77 -2.96 22.29
C LYS A 52 4.49 -1.72 22.79
N PHE A 53 5.46 -1.20 22.04
CA PHE A 53 6.31 -0.09 22.45
C PHE A 53 6.19 1.05 21.43
N PRO A 54 5.47 2.14 21.75
CA PRO A 54 5.26 3.24 20.80
C PRO A 54 6.58 3.91 20.38
N GLU A 55 7.57 3.95 21.26
CA GLU A 55 8.92 4.49 20.99
C GLU A 55 9.60 3.81 19.78
N VAL A 56 9.38 2.49 19.62
CA VAL A 56 9.93 1.73 18.49
C VAL A 56 9.25 2.12 17.18
N GLU A 57 7.93 2.33 17.22
CA GLU A 57 7.16 2.79 16.07
C GLU A 57 7.55 4.22 15.69
N GLU A 58 7.73 5.10 16.68
CA GLU A 58 8.16 6.48 16.47
C GLU A 58 9.56 6.56 15.87
N ALA A 59 10.54 5.81 16.40
CA ALA A 59 11.89 5.75 15.85
C ALA A 59 11.88 5.26 14.38
N TYR A 60 11.06 4.24 14.08
CA TYR A 60 10.92 3.74 12.71
C TYR A 60 10.29 4.78 11.78
N LYS A 61 9.20 5.44 12.20
CA LYS A 61 8.56 6.52 11.42
C LYS A 61 9.47 7.71 11.20
N LEU A 62 10.22 8.10 12.24
CA LEU A 62 11.17 9.21 12.15
C LEU A 62 12.27 8.90 11.13
N GLY A 63 12.78 7.66 11.12
CA GLY A 63 13.71 7.20 10.10
C GLY A 63 13.11 7.29 8.68
N LEU A 64 11.89 6.79 8.47
CA LEU A 64 11.22 6.89 7.16
C LEU A 64 10.98 8.33 6.71
N GLU A 65 10.64 9.24 7.63
CA GLU A 65 10.49 10.66 7.32
C GLU A 65 11.82 11.32 6.93
N LYS A 66 12.93 10.93 7.58
CA LYS A 66 14.27 11.38 7.18
C LYS A 66 14.66 10.89 5.80
N GLU A 67 14.38 9.62 5.49
CA GLU A 67 14.58 9.07 4.14
C GLU A 67 13.76 9.85 3.10
N ARG A 68 12.47 10.04 3.38
CA ARG A 68 11.55 10.80 2.52
C ARG A 68 12.07 12.21 2.26
N TYR A 69 12.53 12.90 3.30
CA TYR A 69 13.08 14.24 3.20
C TYR A 69 14.35 14.28 2.34
N ALA A 70 15.27 13.34 2.55
CA ALA A 70 16.50 13.23 1.76
C ALA A 70 16.21 12.96 0.28
N LEU A 71 15.32 12.02 -0.03
CA LEU A 71 14.89 11.71 -1.40
C LEU A 71 14.19 12.90 -2.06
N HIS A 72 13.32 13.59 -1.32
CA HIS A 72 12.63 14.79 -1.80
C HIS A 72 13.64 15.90 -2.15
N ASN A 73 14.62 16.16 -1.28
CA ASN A 73 15.64 17.17 -1.54
C ASN A 73 16.52 16.82 -2.74
N ALA A 74 16.98 15.56 -2.83
CA ALA A 74 17.75 15.09 -3.97
C ALA A 74 16.96 15.26 -5.27
N LEU A 75 15.67 14.93 -5.28
CA LEU A 75 14.81 15.10 -6.44
C LEU A 75 14.59 16.58 -6.79
N PHE A 76 14.41 17.43 -5.78
CA PHE A 76 14.25 18.87 -5.94
C PHE A 76 15.48 19.52 -6.58
N GLU A 77 16.68 19.17 -6.13
CA GLU A 77 17.93 19.64 -6.72
C GLU A 77 18.08 19.19 -8.18
N GLN A 78 17.71 17.96 -8.52
CA GLN A 78 17.74 17.46 -9.90
C GLN A 78 16.77 18.23 -10.80
N ALA A 79 15.57 18.53 -10.30
CA ALA A 79 14.56 19.27 -11.03
C ALA A 79 14.96 20.74 -11.26
N THR A 80 15.53 21.40 -10.25
CA THR A 80 15.78 22.85 -10.27
C THR A 80 17.16 23.23 -10.81
N LEU A 81 18.21 22.49 -10.45
CA LEU A 81 19.59 22.85 -10.77
C LEU A 81 20.11 22.12 -12.01
N LYS A 82 19.72 20.86 -12.19
CA LYS A 82 20.24 20.00 -13.29
C LYS A 82 19.33 19.96 -14.51
N GLY A 83 18.16 20.62 -14.45
CA GLY A 83 17.22 20.70 -15.56
C GLY A 83 16.56 19.36 -15.92
N ASN A 84 16.47 18.41 -14.98
CA ASN A 84 15.79 17.15 -15.23
C ASN A 84 14.27 17.39 -15.28
N THR A 85 13.72 17.48 -16.49
CA THR A 85 12.30 17.73 -16.73
C THR A 85 11.41 16.63 -16.15
N THR A 86 11.84 15.37 -16.17
CA THR A 86 11.11 14.26 -15.55
C THR A 86 11.00 14.44 -14.04
N ALA A 87 12.07 14.84 -13.36
CA ALA A 87 12.05 15.13 -11.93
C ALA A 87 11.13 16.32 -11.59
N ALA A 88 11.16 17.36 -12.42
CA ALA A 88 10.28 18.52 -12.26
C ALA A 88 8.80 18.15 -12.44
N ILE A 89 8.46 17.42 -13.50
CA ILE A 89 7.10 16.93 -13.76
C ILE A 89 6.65 16.03 -12.60
N PHE A 90 7.49 15.12 -12.13
CA PHE A 90 7.14 14.24 -11.02
C PHE A 90 6.86 15.01 -9.73
N LEU A 91 7.69 16.01 -9.39
CA LEU A 91 7.46 16.86 -8.22
C LEU A 91 6.17 17.67 -8.33
N LEU A 92 5.89 18.24 -9.51
CA LEU A 92 4.65 18.98 -9.77
C LEU A 92 3.42 18.07 -9.61
N LYS A 93 3.48 16.84 -10.15
CA LYS A 93 2.41 15.85 -9.99
C LYS A 93 2.22 15.45 -8.52
N ALA A 94 3.30 15.12 -7.82
CA ALA A 94 3.24 14.60 -6.46
C ALA A 94 2.82 15.65 -5.41
N ARG A 95 3.27 16.92 -5.54
CA ARG A 95 2.99 17.98 -4.55
C ARG A 95 1.82 18.87 -4.89
N HIS A 96 1.62 19.14 -6.17
CA HIS A 96 0.63 20.11 -6.63
C HIS A 96 -0.56 19.45 -7.33
N GLY A 97 -0.57 18.12 -7.44
CA GLY A 97 -1.71 17.37 -7.97
C GLY A 97 -1.96 17.63 -9.45
N TYR A 98 -0.93 18.03 -10.22
CA TYR A 98 -1.05 18.16 -11.67
C TYR A 98 -1.46 16.81 -12.27
N LYS A 99 -2.60 16.79 -12.96
CA LYS A 99 -3.10 15.63 -13.69
C LYS A 99 -3.10 15.98 -15.18
N GLU A 100 -2.56 15.09 -16.00
CA GLU A 100 -2.49 15.27 -17.46
C GLU A 100 -3.75 14.77 -18.17
N TYR A 101 -4.64 14.06 -17.48
CA TYR A 101 -5.91 13.58 -18.02
C TYR A 101 -6.96 13.53 -16.93
N ASP A 102 -8.11 14.16 -17.18
CA ASP A 102 -9.30 14.02 -16.35
C ASP A 102 -10.00 12.70 -16.71
N GLN A 103 -9.57 11.61 -16.08
CA GLN A 103 -10.17 10.27 -16.29
C GLN A 103 -11.46 10.08 -15.47
N THR A 104 -12.12 11.16 -15.03
CA THR A 104 -13.36 11.07 -14.25
C THR A 104 -14.59 10.70 -15.09
N GLU A 105 -14.53 10.76 -16.42
CA GLU A 105 -15.66 10.36 -17.27
C GLU A 105 -15.81 8.84 -17.50
N GLN A 106 -14.92 8.00 -16.94
CA GLN A 106 -14.90 6.56 -17.24
C GLN A 106 -15.17 5.64 -16.05
N GLN A 107 -15.91 6.09 -15.03
CA GLN A 107 -16.23 5.26 -13.86
C GLN A 107 -17.70 4.87 -13.67
N ASN A 108 -18.61 5.19 -14.59
CA ASN A 108 -20.02 4.76 -14.42
C ASN A 108 -20.74 4.34 -15.71
N LYS A 109 -20.05 3.66 -16.63
CA LYS A 109 -20.75 2.91 -17.68
C LYS A 109 -21.15 1.56 -17.09
N VAL A 110 -22.33 1.50 -16.47
CA VAL A 110 -22.97 0.23 -16.11
C VAL A 110 -23.15 -0.55 -17.41
N ALA A 111 -22.39 -1.63 -17.58
CA ALA A 111 -22.55 -2.53 -18.71
C ALA A 111 -23.82 -3.37 -18.48
N ILE A 112 -24.93 -2.98 -19.11
CA ILE A 112 -26.16 -3.77 -19.10
C ILE A 112 -26.06 -4.79 -20.24
N THR A 113 -25.66 -6.01 -19.90
CA THR A 113 -25.69 -7.15 -20.83
C THR A 113 -27.11 -7.69 -20.90
N PHE A 114 -27.81 -7.42 -22.01
CA PHE A 114 -29.13 -8.00 -22.27
C PHE A 114 -28.95 -9.43 -22.83
N ASN A 115 -29.16 -10.44 -21.99
CA ASN A 115 -29.28 -11.82 -22.44
C ASN A 115 -30.67 -12.01 -23.06
N ILE A 116 -30.78 -11.77 -24.37
CA ILE A 116 -32.01 -12.05 -25.13
C ILE A 116 -32.12 -13.58 -25.28
N PRO A 117 -33.23 -14.20 -24.86
CA PRO A 117 -33.42 -15.64 -25.03
C PRO A 117 -33.45 -16.01 -26.52
N ALA A 118 -32.99 -17.23 -26.85
CA ALA A 118 -33.13 -17.79 -28.19
C ALA A 118 -34.61 -17.74 -28.63
N PRO A 119 -34.89 -17.62 -29.95
CA PRO A 119 -36.26 -17.57 -30.44
C PRO A 119 -37.03 -18.79 -29.92
N ALA A 120 -38.00 -18.55 -29.04
CA ALA A 120 -38.88 -19.59 -28.55
C ALA A 120 -39.86 -19.97 -29.66
N GLU A 121 -39.99 -21.26 -29.94
CA GLU A 121 -40.92 -21.77 -30.96
C GLU A 121 -42.39 -21.60 -30.53
N ASP A 122 -42.64 -21.40 -29.23
CA ASP A 122 -43.97 -21.23 -28.65
C ASP A 122 -44.01 -20.18 -27.53
N LEU A 123 -45.13 -19.44 -27.44
CA LEU A 123 -45.35 -18.36 -26.47
C LEU A 123 -45.30 -18.87 -25.02
N GLY A 124 -45.72 -20.12 -24.78
CA GLY A 124 -45.71 -20.73 -23.46
C GLY A 124 -44.28 -21.01 -22.95
N GLN A 125 -43.33 -21.28 -23.84
CA GLN A 125 -41.93 -21.45 -23.47
C GLN A 125 -41.26 -20.11 -23.12
N PHE A 126 -41.59 -19.05 -23.83
CA PHE A 126 -41.09 -17.71 -23.53
C PHE A 126 -41.50 -17.25 -22.12
N MET A 127 -42.77 -17.44 -21.74
CA MET A 127 -43.27 -17.04 -20.43
C MET A 127 -42.60 -17.80 -19.27
N LYS A 128 -42.20 -19.06 -19.47
CA LYS A 128 -41.46 -19.85 -18.47
C LYS A 128 -40.05 -19.30 -18.19
N VAL A 129 -39.40 -18.76 -19.22
CA VAL A 129 -38.04 -18.21 -19.10
C VAL A 129 -38.07 -16.82 -18.47
N VAL A 130 -39.11 -16.04 -18.75
CA VAL A 130 -39.25 -14.65 -18.25
C VAL A 130 -39.83 -14.60 -16.84
N ASN A 131 -40.72 -15.53 -16.45
CA ASN A 131 -41.40 -15.49 -15.15
C ASN A 131 -41.53 -16.89 -14.52
N PRO A 132 -40.47 -17.41 -13.87
CA PRO A 132 -40.44 -18.78 -13.35
C PRO A 132 -41.32 -19.01 -12.10
N LYS A 133 -42.02 -17.99 -11.58
CA LYS A 133 -42.73 -18.05 -10.28
C LYS A 133 -44.23 -18.35 -10.35
N GLU A 134 -44.84 -18.50 -11.52
CA GLU A 134 -46.30 -18.71 -11.64
C GLU A 134 -46.71 -20.13 -12.11
N LEU A 135 -45.87 -21.14 -11.91
CA LEU A 135 -46.18 -22.53 -12.28
C LEU A 135 -45.83 -23.49 -11.14
N GLU A 136 -46.61 -23.42 -10.06
CA GLU A 136 -46.90 -24.54 -9.14
C GLU A 136 -48.42 -24.73 -9.02
#